data_AF-A0A2N2H236-F1
#
_entry.id   AF-A0A2N2H236-F1
#
_cell.length_a   1.000
_cell.length_b   1.000
_cell.length_c   1.000
_cell.angle_alpha   90.00
_cell.angle_beta   90.00
_cell.angle_gamma   90.00
#
_symmetry.space_group_name_H-M   'P 1'
#
loop_
_entity.id
_entity.type
_entity.pdbx_description
1 polymer ?
#
loop_
_entity_poly.entity_id
_entity_poly.type
_entity_poly.pdbx_seq_one_letter_code
_entity_poly.pdbx_strand_id
1 'polypeptide(L)'
;MLQQVVGTCLMTRDLDSLWMLGDPAEVVPQLPPAAVYHLSRVAEYEDRQLLVLHAAVEQIQCCWDMDTWNRDRFDPAGADGWLARIVELPDEAWLEKIHGLLLDGFGLHLLSRVVIFNLKMEAEHPEDTAYYTTPDEYFELQP
;
A
#
# COMPACT_ATOMS: atom_id res chain seq x y z
N MET A 1 -22.47 5.93 16.22
CA MET A 1 -22.85 4.61 15.69
C MET A 1 -21.63 3.92 15.06
N LEU A 2 -21.02 4.48 14.01
CA LEU A 2 -19.85 3.91 13.34
C LEU A 2 -18.68 3.55 14.28
N GLN A 3 -18.28 4.45 15.19
CA GLN A 3 -17.21 4.18 16.17
C GLN A 3 -17.51 2.98 17.09
N GLN A 4 -18.77 2.78 17.48
CA GLN A 4 -19.17 1.66 18.32
C GLN A 4 -19.08 0.35 17.53
N VAL A 5 -19.51 0.37 16.26
CA VAL A 5 -19.40 -0.78 15.35
C VAL A 5 -17.95 -1.16 15.10
N VAL A 6 -17.07 -0.19 14.81
CA VAL A 6 -15.63 -0.44 14.70
C VAL A 6 -15.08 -1.09 15.97
N GLY A 7 -15.45 -0.58 17.15
CA GLY A 7 -15.06 -1.18 18.43
C GLY A 7 -15.51 -2.64 18.55
N THR A 8 -16.76 -2.94 18.21
CA THR A 8 -17.27 -4.31 18.17
C THR A 8 -16.46 -5.19 17.24
N CYS A 9 -16.25 -4.76 15.99
CA CYS A 9 -15.49 -5.52 14.99
C CYS A 9 -14.07 -5.85 15.46
N LEU A 10 -13.39 -4.90 16.11
CA LEU A 10 -12.06 -5.14 16.65
C LEU A 10 -12.05 -6.13 17.83
N MET A 11 -13.11 -6.14 18.64
CA MET A 11 -13.24 -7.07 19.76
C MET A 11 -13.61 -8.48 19.30
N THR A 12 -14.54 -8.61 18.34
CA THR A 12 -15.01 -9.90 17.81
C THR A 12 -14.08 -10.46 16.74
N ARG A 13 -13.24 -9.60 16.14
CA ARG A 13 -12.36 -9.91 14.99
C ARG A 13 -13.15 -10.36 13.75
N ASP A 14 -14.28 -9.70 13.54
CA ASP A 14 -15.25 -9.99 12.49
C ASP A 14 -15.89 -8.67 12.01
N LEU A 15 -16.12 -8.54 10.71
CA LEU A 15 -16.60 -7.31 10.08
C LEU A 15 -18.09 -7.34 9.70
N ASP A 16 -18.82 -8.43 9.98
CA ASP A 16 -20.26 -8.54 9.68
C ASP A 16 -21.06 -7.30 10.12
N SER A 17 -20.83 -6.82 11.35
CA SER A 17 -21.56 -5.66 11.87
C SER A 17 -21.22 -4.34 11.17
N LEU A 18 -20.04 -4.24 10.55
CA LEU A 18 -19.67 -3.11 9.70
C LEU A 18 -20.45 -3.15 8.38
N TRP A 19 -20.58 -4.33 7.78
CA TRP A 19 -21.32 -4.54 6.52
C TRP A 19 -22.83 -4.39 6.69
N MET A 20 -23.36 -4.64 7.88
CA MET A 20 -24.76 -4.33 8.20
C MET A 20 -25.08 -2.83 8.19
N LEU A 21 -24.07 -1.94 8.20
CA LEU A 21 -24.31 -0.49 8.12
C LEU A 21 -24.67 -0.02 6.72
N GLY A 22 -24.31 -0.76 5.67
CA GLY A 22 -24.60 -0.39 4.28
C GLY A 22 -23.57 -0.92 3.28
N ASP A 23 -23.60 -0.35 2.08
CA ASP A 23 -22.67 -0.68 1.00
C ASP A 23 -21.21 -0.38 1.43
N PRO A 24 -20.27 -1.34 1.32
CA PRO A 24 -18.86 -1.11 1.58
C PRO A 24 -18.27 0.13 0.86
N ALA A 25 -18.73 0.42 -0.36
CA ALA A 25 -18.28 1.58 -1.12
C ALA A 25 -18.69 2.92 -0.47
N GLU A 26 -19.74 2.93 0.36
CA GLU A 26 -20.19 4.10 1.09
C GLU A 26 -19.64 4.12 2.53
N VAL A 27 -19.54 2.95 3.17
CA VAL A 27 -19.16 2.81 4.58
C VAL A 27 -17.66 2.97 4.79
N VAL A 28 -16.83 2.31 3.96
CA VAL A 28 -15.38 2.29 4.16
C VAL A 28 -14.74 3.68 4.05
N PRO A 29 -15.08 4.53 3.08
CA PRO A 29 -14.52 5.89 3.01
C PRO A 29 -14.84 6.77 4.22
N GLN A 30 -15.89 6.46 4.99
CA GLN A 30 -16.28 7.20 6.18
C GLN A 30 -15.51 6.76 7.44
N LEU A 31 -14.76 5.65 7.36
CA LEU A 31 -13.94 5.18 8.47
C LEU A 31 -12.76 6.12 8.73
N PRO A 32 -12.36 6.32 10.00
CA PRO A 32 -11.07 6.92 10.29
C PRO A 32 -9.93 6.08 9.67
N PRO A 33 -8.86 6.68 9.13
CA PRO A 33 -7.72 5.94 8.56
C PRO A 33 -7.15 4.85 9.48
N ALA A 34 -6.94 5.17 10.75
CA ALA A 34 -6.46 4.21 11.75
C ALA A 34 -7.44 3.04 11.98
N ALA A 35 -8.75 3.26 11.79
CA ALA A 35 -9.72 2.17 11.90
C ALA A 35 -9.56 1.18 10.74
N VAL A 36 -9.36 1.65 9.51
CA VAL A 36 -9.09 0.78 8.35
C VAL A 36 -7.83 -0.05 8.60
N TYR A 37 -6.76 0.56 9.12
CA TYR A 37 -5.55 -0.16 9.53
C TYR A 37 -5.87 -1.29 10.51
N HIS A 38 -6.46 -0.98 11.67
CA HIS A 38 -6.73 -2.00 12.68
C HIS A 38 -7.72 -3.07 12.22
N LEU A 39 -8.74 -2.70 11.45
CA LEU A 39 -9.71 -3.65 10.90
C LEU A 39 -9.04 -4.60 9.90
N SER A 40 -8.19 -4.10 9.00
CA SER A 40 -7.46 -4.92 8.03
C SER A 40 -6.58 -6.00 8.70
N ARG A 41 -6.09 -5.74 9.92
CA ARG A 41 -5.25 -6.66 10.70
C ARG A 41 -6.04 -7.81 11.30
N VAL A 42 -7.34 -7.62 11.56
CA VAL A 42 -8.20 -8.65 12.16
C VAL A 42 -9.12 -9.32 11.15
N ALA A 43 -9.44 -8.63 10.06
CA ALA A 43 -10.31 -9.11 8.99
C ALA A 43 -9.76 -10.36 8.32
N GLU A 44 -10.68 -11.24 7.91
CA GLU A 44 -10.38 -12.34 7.00
C GLU A 44 -10.06 -11.83 5.60
N TYR A 45 -9.63 -12.72 4.70
CA TYR A 45 -9.14 -12.33 3.38
C TYR A 45 -10.18 -11.55 2.56
N GLU A 46 -11.43 -12.04 2.50
CA GLU A 46 -12.51 -11.42 1.70
C GLU A 46 -12.88 -10.04 2.24
N ASP A 47 -13.08 -9.92 3.54
CA ASP A 47 -13.35 -8.64 4.20
C ASP A 47 -12.20 -7.64 4.03
N ARG A 48 -10.96 -8.12 4.12
CA ARG A 48 -9.78 -7.29 3.91
C ARG A 48 -9.72 -6.78 2.48
N GLN A 49 -10.05 -7.61 1.50
CA GLN A 49 -10.12 -7.20 0.10
C GLN A 49 -11.16 -6.09 -0.10
N LEU A 50 -12.35 -6.23 0.49
CA LEU A 50 -13.38 -5.18 0.46
C LEU A 50 -12.91 -3.87 1.12
N LEU A 51 -12.25 -3.96 2.29
CA LEU A 51 -11.66 -2.80 2.95
C LEU A 51 -10.65 -2.08 2.04
N VAL A 52 -9.71 -2.81 1.44
CA VAL A 52 -8.64 -2.22 0.63
C VAL A 52 -9.20 -1.63 -0.66
N LEU A 53 -10.16 -2.32 -1.30
CA LEU A 53 -10.81 -1.86 -2.53
C LEU A 53 -11.53 -0.52 -2.33
N HIS A 54 -12.28 -0.39 -1.23
CA HIS A 54 -13.11 0.79 -0.97
C HIS A 54 -12.44 1.84 -0.08
N ALA A 55 -11.22 1.59 0.40
CA ALA A 55 -10.47 2.56 1.17
C ALA A 55 -10.14 3.80 0.34
N ALA A 56 -10.32 4.99 0.91
CA ALA A 56 -9.76 6.21 0.36
C ALA A 56 -8.23 6.13 0.35
N VAL A 57 -7.59 6.86 -0.57
CA VAL A 57 -6.14 6.92 -0.71
C VAL A 57 -5.46 7.26 0.63
N GLU A 58 -5.99 8.21 1.37
CA GLU A 58 -5.42 8.65 2.66
C GLU A 58 -5.49 7.55 3.72
N GLN A 59 -6.48 6.66 3.63
CA GLN A 59 -6.58 5.50 4.52
C GLN A 59 -5.52 4.44 4.16
N ILE A 60 -5.29 4.21 2.86
CA ILE A 60 -4.20 3.35 2.37
C ILE A 60 -2.83 3.92 2.74
N GLN A 61 -2.63 5.24 2.62
CA GLN A 61 -1.41 5.91 3.06
C GLN A 61 -1.18 5.73 4.57
N CYS A 62 -2.21 5.89 5.39
CA CYS A 62 -2.10 5.64 6.83
C CYS A 62 -1.70 4.19 7.13
N CYS A 63 -2.32 3.23 6.44
CA CYS A 63 -1.99 1.81 6.54
C CYS A 63 -0.53 1.52 6.16
N TRP A 64 -0.06 2.13 5.07
CA TRP A 64 1.33 2.10 4.64
C TRP A 64 2.23 2.64 5.75
N ASP A 65 2.02 3.87 6.20
CA ASP A 65 2.89 4.53 7.17
C ASP A 65 3.03 3.74 8.47
N MET A 66 1.96 3.08 8.91
CA MET A 66 1.94 2.27 10.13
C MET A 66 2.78 1.00 10.04
N ASP A 67 2.90 0.39 8.86
CA ASP A 67 3.62 -0.87 8.67
C ASP A 67 5.00 -0.69 8.01
N THR A 68 5.25 0.40 7.27
CA THR A 68 6.51 0.60 6.53
C THR A 68 7.56 1.40 7.28
N TRP A 69 7.26 1.87 8.49
CA TRP A 69 8.20 2.65 9.29
C TRP A 69 8.46 1.99 10.65
N ASN A 70 9.73 1.71 10.92
CA ASN A 70 10.22 1.37 12.24
C ASN A 70 11.00 2.56 12.80
N ARG A 71 10.29 3.46 13.49
CA ARG A 71 10.79 4.79 13.87
C ARG A 71 11.22 5.54 12.60
N ASP A 72 12.49 5.94 12.51
CA ASP A 72 13.03 6.69 11.37
C ASP A 72 13.61 5.79 10.27
N ARG A 73 13.35 4.48 10.33
CA ARG A 73 13.85 3.51 9.33
C ARG A 73 12.70 2.93 8.52
N PHE A 74 12.85 2.98 7.21
CA PHE A 74 11.95 2.31 6.29
C PHE A 74 12.08 0.78 6.41
N ASP A 75 10.96 0.08 6.46
CA ASP A 75 10.83 -1.37 6.49
C ASP A 75 10.18 -1.87 5.18
N PRO A 76 11.00 -2.39 4.23
CA PRO A 76 10.50 -2.90 2.96
C PRO A 76 9.53 -4.09 3.10
N ALA A 77 9.59 -4.87 4.18
CA ALA A 77 8.71 -6.03 4.36
C ALA A 77 7.27 -5.60 4.67
N GLY A 78 7.10 -4.51 5.42
CA GLY A 78 5.79 -3.90 5.64
C GLY A 78 5.17 -3.39 4.33
N ALA A 79 6.00 -2.76 3.49
CA ALA A 79 5.59 -2.26 2.18
C ALA A 79 5.12 -3.39 1.25
N ASP A 80 5.83 -4.53 1.23
CA ASP A 80 5.41 -5.70 0.45
C ASP A 80 4.02 -6.20 0.82
N GLY A 81 3.72 -6.25 2.11
CA GLY A 81 2.42 -6.71 2.58
C GLY A 81 1.29 -5.84 2.02
N TRP A 82 1.49 -4.54 1.92
CA TRP A 82 0.50 -3.62 1.36
C TRP A 82 0.44 -3.66 -0.16
N LEU A 83 1.59 -3.69 -0.84
CA LEU A 83 1.65 -3.83 -2.29
C LEU A 83 1.00 -5.12 -2.78
N ALA A 84 1.22 -6.24 -2.09
CA ALA A 84 0.58 -7.52 -2.41
C ALA A 84 -0.95 -7.46 -2.34
N ARG A 85 -1.52 -6.62 -1.47
CA ARG A 85 -2.97 -6.42 -1.39
C ARG A 85 -3.47 -5.47 -2.47
N ILE A 86 -2.72 -4.41 -2.74
CA ILE A 86 -3.09 -3.39 -3.74
C ILE A 86 -3.02 -3.98 -5.15
N VAL A 87 -2.06 -4.85 -5.46
CA VAL A 87 -1.93 -5.51 -6.79
C VAL A 87 -3.02 -6.53 -7.09
N GLU A 88 -3.75 -7.00 -6.07
CA GLU A 88 -4.90 -7.89 -6.25
C GLU A 88 -6.19 -7.13 -6.63
N LEU A 89 -6.16 -5.79 -6.60
CA LEU A 89 -7.30 -4.94 -6.98
C LEU A 89 -7.48 -4.89 -8.51
N PRO A 90 -8.69 -4.52 -8.99
CA PRO A 90 -8.89 -4.16 -10.40
C PRO A 90 -7.96 -3.02 -10.84
N ASP A 91 -7.53 -3.03 -12.11
CA ASP A 91 -6.51 -2.12 -12.67
C ASP A 91 -6.75 -0.64 -12.33
N GLU A 92 -7.99 -0.14 -12.43
CA GLU A 92 -8.30 1.25 -12.14
C GLU A 92 -8.11 1.59 -10.65
N ALA A 93 -8.54 0.71 -9.76
CA ALA A 93 -8.39 0.90 -8.32
C ALA A 93 -6.93 0.76 -7.90
N TRP A 94 -6.22 -0.22 -8.47
CA TRP A 94 -4.77 -0.38 -8.28
C TRP A 94 -4.01 0.90 -8.66
N LEU A 95 -4.25 1.44 -9.86
CA LEU A 95 -3.63 2.68 -10.34
C LEU A 95 -3.95 3.86 -9.42
N GLU A 96 -5.21 4.00 -9.01
CA GLU A 96 -5.63 5.06 -8.09
C GLU A 96 -4.87 4.99 -6.76
N LYS A 97 -4.76 3.81 -6.14
CA LYS A 97 -4.08 3.67 -4.85
C LYS A 97 -2.57 3.88 -4.97
N ILE A 98 -1.94 3.34 -6.02
CA ILE A 98 -0.49 3.51 -6.22
C ILE A 98 -0.13 4.98 -6.52
N HIS A 99 -0.91 5.67 -7.37
CA HIS A 99 -0.69 7.11 -7.62
C HIS A 99 -0.98 7.98 -6.39
N GLY A 100 -1.89 7.53 -5.54
CA GLY A 100 -2.28 8.23 -4.33
C GLY A 100 -1.29 8.10 -3.17
N LEU A 101 -0.48 7.04 -3.14
CA LEU A 101 0.61 6.91 -2.18
C LEU A 101 1.60 8.07 -2.39
N LEU A 102 2.06 8.69 -1.29
CA LEU A 102 3.07 9.73 -1.36
C LEU A 102 4.28 9.24 -2.16
N LEU A 103 4.84 10.13 -2.99
CA LEU A 103 6.02 9.86 -3.84
C LEU A 103 7.14 9.15 -3.08
N ASP A 104 7.32 9.49 -1.80
CA ASP A 104 8.35 8.92 -0.96
C ASP A 104 8.04 7.48 -0.53
N GLY A 105 6.77 7.09 -0.37
CA GLY A 105 6.39 5.74 0.06
C GLY A 105 6.79 4.68 -0.97
N PHE A 106 6.13 4.71 -2.13
CA PHE A 106 6.44 3.77 -3.21
C PHE A 106 7.85 3.97 -3.77
N GLY A 107 8.33 5.23 -3.84
CA GLY A 107 9.70 5.54 -4.24
C GLY A 107 10.75 4.90 -3.33
N LEU A 108 10.59 4.95 -2.01
CA LEU A 108 11.50 4.29 -1.06
C LEU A 108 11.47 2.76 -1.18
N HIS A 109 10.31 2.18 -1.45
CA HIS A 109 10.22 0.74 -1.73
C HIS A 109 11.04 0.35 -2.96
N LEU A 110 10.90 1.10 -4.07
CA LEU A 110 11.70 0.88 -5.28
C LEU A 110 13.19 1.09 -5.00
N LEU A 111 13.57 2.19 -4.34
CA LEU A 111 14.97 2.47 -3.99
C LEU A 111 15.59 1.44 -3.04
N SER A 112 14.77 0.75 -2.23
CA SER A 112 15.26 -0.33 -1.36
C SER A 112 15.61 -1.62 -2.12
N ARG A 113 15.25 -1.72 -3.40
CA ARG A 113 15.40 -2.92 -4.24
C ARG A 113 16.17 -2.69 -5.51
N VAL A 114 16.21 -1.44 -5.97
CA VAL A 114 16.79 -1.10 -7.26
C VAL A 114 18.05 -0.30 -7.02
N VAL A 115 19.14 -0.76 -7.61
CA VAL A 115 20.34 0.07 -7.79
C VAL A 115 20.11 0.91 -9.04
N ILE A 116 20.21 2.24 -8.88
CA ILE A 116 20.06 3.20 -9.97
C ILE A 116 21.43 3.64 -10.44
N PHE A 117 21.78 3.30 -11.68
CA PHE A 117 22.99 3.78 -12.33
C PHE A 117 22.69 5.03 -13.14
N ASN A 118 23.49 6.09 -12.96
CA ASN A 118 23.41 7.30 -13.77
C ASN A 118 24.44 7.24 -14.90
N LEU A 119 23.97 6.92 -16.11
CA LEU A 119 24.81 6.72 -17.29
C LEU A 119 25.57 7.99 -17.74
N LYS A 120 25.17 9.18 -17.25
CA LYS A 120 25.90 10.44 -17.51
C LYS A 120 27.12 10.62 -16.60
N MET A 121 27.14 9.95 -15.44
CA MET A 121 28.19 10.11 -14.43
C MET A 121 29.13 8.91 -14.36
N GLU A 122 28.59 7.70 -14.45
CA GLU A 122 29.35 6.45 -14.42
C GLU A 122 28.93 5.61 -15.62
N ALA A 123 29.81 5.53 -16.63
CA ALA A 123 29.53 4.86 -17.89
C ALA A 123 29.70 3.33 -17.83
N GLU A 124 30.21 2.80 -16.72
CA GLU A 124 30.49 1.37 -16.54
C GLU A 124 29.60 0.80 -15.42
N HIS A 125 28.83 -0.24 -15.76
CA HIS A 125 28.07 -1.07 -14.84
C HIS A 125 28.31 -2.56 -15.19
N PRO A 126 28.09 -3.51 -14.27
CA PRO A 126 28.42 -4.93 -14.49
C PRO A 126 27.79 -5.51 -15.77
N GLU A 127 28.60 -6.08 -16.67
CA GLU A 127 28.17 -6.53 -18.02
C GLU A 127 27.13 -7.67 -18.03
N ASP A 128 26.97 -8.40 -16.92
CA ASP A 128 26.20 -9.67 -16.87
C ASP A 128 24.86 -9.57 -16.09
N THR A 129 24.24 -8.39 -15.99
CA THR A 129 22.96 -8.25 -15.28
C THR A 129 21.83 -7.73 -16.18
N ALA A 130 20.59 -8.12 -15.88
CA ALA A 130 19.42 -7.58 -16.56
C ALA A 130 19.15 -6.16 -16.04
N TYR A 131 19.17 -5.18 -16.94
CA TYR A 131 18.88 -3.79 -16.64
C TYR A 131 17.57 -3.36 -17.32
N TYR A 132 16.89 -2.42 -16.68
CA TYR A 132 15.83 -1.65 -17.32
C TYR A 132 16.31 -0.23 -17.56
N THR A 133 16.48 0.15 -18.83
CA THR A 133 16.81 1.52 -19.23
C THR A 133 15.56 2.38 -19.18
N THR A 134 15.63 3.51 -18.48
CA THR A 134 14.51 4.46 -18.41
C THR A 134 14.23 5.09 -19.78
N PRO A 135 13.00 5.53 -20.09
CA PRO A 135 12.66 6.09 -21.41
C PRO A 135 13.44 7.34 -21.82
N ASP A 136 14.02 8.07 -20.86
CA ASP A 136 14.87 9.23 -21.12
C ASP A 136 16.34 8.87 -21.40
N GLU A 137 16.72 7.59 -21.25
CA GLU A 137 18.05 7.03 -21.45
C GLU A 137 19.11 7.55 -20.46
N TYR A 138 18.69 8.16 -19.35
CA TYR A 138 19.62 8.73 -18.36
C TYR A 138 19.98 7.74 -17.26
N PHE A 139 19.09 6.79 -16.99
CA PHE A 139 19.24 5.86 -15.89
C PHE A 139 19.06 4.41 -16.33
N GLU A 140 19.78 3.53 -15.65
CA GLU A 140 19.53 2.09 -15.69
C GLU A 140 19.17 1.59 -14.30
N LEU A 141 18.11 0.77 -14.25
CA LEU A 141 17.58 0.18 -13.03
C LEU A 141 18.00 -1.30 -12.97
N GLN A 142 18.71 -1.67 -11.92
CA GLN A 142 19.06 -3.06 -11.61
C GLN A 142 18.27 -3.54 -10.39
N PRO A 143 17.38 -4.53 -10.51
CA PRO A 143 16.61 -5.10 -9.41
C PRO A 143 17.41 -6.03 -8.49
#